data_AF-A0A3M3RD51-F1
#
_entry.id   AF-A0A3M3RD51-F1
#
_cell.length_a   1.000
_cell.length_b   1.000
_cell.length_c   1.000
_cell.angle_alpha   90.00
_cell.angle_beta   90.00
_cell.angle_gamma   90.00
#
_symmetry.space_group_name_H-M   'P 1'
#
loop_
_entity.id
_entity.type
_entity.pdbx_description
1 polymer ?
#
loop_
_entity_poly.entity_id
_entity_poly.type
_entity_poly.pdbx_seq_one_letter_code
_entity_poly.pdbx_strand_id
1 'polypeptide(L)'
;MVSKAFKTLTVNSSETNGMLLGVRMGQWGLGLGSIIAPLSLMGAVGTTWSNWEKWKNALTSGNSGEKSGAAIAMSGDIGGTGVNTALTIRAGTELVGFLRDIYPETGMAREMAASVAWATRGSRFLKFSMRLTPWSLVFIALQLGGEALYSYSNLDEEQRWLLNCLWGNEPQGWDWSTHSQKLAETNLLPTIFDKGISNRRIDGEPVRSLHLVLPGITKASFDDTSLRWFAELVDAPHRQDVSTLLRQGLSVVSASPLTLALEIPEEWQRHNAMLFLRIAVKPALANAYLKSDQGYLNYRIPLNRESVSKPINASSNSVETGVTLPAMQIMGEHLDEH
;
A
#
# COMPACT_ATOMS: atom_id res chain seq x y z
N MET A 1 9.37 46.81 -7.67
CA MET A 1 10.11 47.90 -8.34
C MET A 1 9.68 48.08 -9.81
N VAL A 2 9.43 47.03 -10.59
CA VAL A 2 8.85 47.09 -11.96
C VAL A 2 7.54 47.90 -12.08
N SER A 3 6.66 47.84 -11.06
CA SER A 3 5.44 48.66 -11.04
C SER A 3 5.71 50.16 -10.86
N LYS A 4 6.89 50.55 -10.36
CA LYS A 4 7.29 51.97 -10.24
C LYS A 4 7.67 52.54 -11.60
N ALA A 5 8.39 51.80 -12.44
CA ALA A 5 8.76 52.23 -13.80
C ALA A 5 7.52 52.53 -14.68
N PHE A 6 6.46 51.72 -14.57
CA PHE A 6 5.20 51.99 -15.27
C PHE A 6 4.32 53.03 -14.55
N LYS A 7 4.38 53.11 -13.21
CA LYS A 7 3.74 54.22 -12.46
C LYS A 7 4.39 55.57 -12.71
N THR A 8 5.63 55.64 -13.17
CA THR A 8 6.24 56.91 -13.60
C THR A 8 5.84 57.31 -15.02
N LEU A 9 5.22 56.41 -15.78
CA LEU A 9 4.68 56.64 -17.13
C LEU A 9 3.15 56.79 -17.14
N THR A 10 2.48 56.82 -15.97
CA THR A 10 1.02 57.01 -15.84
C THR A 10 0.59 58.45 -16.07
N VAL A 11 0.84 58.97 -17.26
CA VAL A 11 0.12 60.11 -17.81
C VAL A 11 -0.64 59.60 -19.05
N ASN A 12 -1.86 59.12 -18.79
CA ASN A 12 -2.98 58.90 -19.72
C ASN A 12 -2.76 58.03 -20.98
N SER A 13 -2.98 56.70 -20.88
CA SER A 13 -3.54 55.90 -22.00
C SER A 13 -4.11 54.54 -21.53
N SER A 14 -5.16 54.04 -22.21
CA SER A 14 -5.76 52.71 -21.94
C SER A 14 -4.81 51.54 -22.25
N GLU A 15 -3.89 51.73 -23.19
CA GLU A 15 -2.84 50.77 -23.56
C GLU A 15 -1.89 50.46 -22.39
N THR A 16 -1.59 51.46 -21.54
CA THR A 16 -0.67 51.31 -20.42
C THR A 16 -1.25 50.44 -19.30
N ASN A 17 -2.57 50.50 -19.09
CA ASN A 17 -3.28 49.65 -18.13
C ASN A 17 -3.32 48.18 -18.58
N GLY A 18 -3.50 47.92 -19.89
CA GLY A 18 -3.45 46.57 -20.46
C GLY A 18 -2.06 45.94 -20.34
N MET A 19 -1.01 46.72 -20.54
CA MET A 19 0.37 46.27 -20.39
C MET A 19 0.72 45.94 -18.93
N LEU A 20 0.31 46.79 -17.96
CA LEU A 20 0.53 46.52 -16.53
C LEU A 20 -0.20 45.24 -16.08
N LEU A 21 -1.42 45.02 -16.57
CA LEU A 21 -2.17 43.80 -16.31
C LEU A 21 -1.45 42.57 -16.89
N GLY A 22 -0.97 42.66 -18.14
CA GLY A 22 -0.19 41.62 -18.79
C GLY A 22 1.10 41.27 -18.02
N VAL A 23 1.83 42.27 -17.53
CA VAL A 23 3.01 42.06 -16.68
C VAL A 23 2.65 41.29 -15.41
N ARG A 24 1.59 41.70 -14.70
CA ARG A 24 1.16 41.03 -13.47
C ARG A 24 0.72 39.60 -13.75
N MET A 25 -0.10 39.39 -14.77
CA MET A 25 -0.54 38.05 -15.19
C MET A 25 0.66 37.19 -15.55
N GLY A 26 1.66 37.73 -16.25
CA GLY A 26 2.87 36.99 -16.58
C GLY A 26 3.71 36.61 -15.38
N GLN A 27 3.89 37.53 -14.41
CA GLN A 27 4.59 37.26 -13.16
C GLN A 27 3.93 36.15 -12.36
N TRP A 28 2.61 36.18 -12.22
CA TRP A 28 1.87 35.13 -11.51
C TRP A 28 1.83 33.82 -12.33
N GLY A 29 1.53 33.92 -13.62
CA GLY A 29 1.37 32.77 -14.50
C GLY A 29 2.66 32.01 -14.73
N LEU A 30 3.65 32.63 -15.37
CA LEU A 30 4.92 31.99 -15.66
C LEU A 30 5.82 31.91 -14.43
N GLY A 31 5.82 32.92 -13.55
CA GLY A 31 6.67 32.91 -12.36
C GLY A 31 6.28 31.83 -11.36
N LEU A 32 4.99 31.67 -11.03
CA LEU A 32 4.56 30.52 -10.24
C LEU A 32 4.55 29.23 -11.07
N GLY A 33 4.14 29.31 -12.34
CA GLY A 33 4.06 28.16 -13.24
C GLY A 33 5.40 27.44 -13.43
N SER A 34 6.52 28.17 -13.45
CA SER A 34 7.85 27.56 -13.52
C SER A 34 8.26 26.77 -12.28
N ILE A 35 7.61 27.02 -11.14
CA ILE A 35 7.85 26.27 -9.89
C ILE A 35 6.81 25.14 -9.76
N ILE A 36 5.54 25.45 -10.00
CA ILE A 36 4.43 24.51 -9.83
C ILE A 36 4.48 23.39 -10.87
N ALA A 37 4.75 23.69 -12.14
CA ALA A 37 4.73 22.68 -13.21
C ALA A 37 5.71 21.51 -12.96
N PRO A 38 7.01 21.72 -12.65
CA PRO A 38 7.91 20.61 -12.38
C PRO A 38 7.53 19.82 -11.11
N LEU A 39 7.06 20.49 -10.05
CA LEU A 39 6.58 19.81 -8.84
C LEU A 39 5.34 18.95 -9.12
N SER A 40 4.41 19.48 -9.90
CA SER A 40 3.22 18.77 -10.34
C SER A 40 3.56 17.56 -11.22
N LEU A 41 4.54 17.69 -12.11
CA LEU A 41 5.06 16.58 -12.89
C LEU A 41 5.70 15.50 -12.02
N MET A 42 6.50 15.87 -11.02
CA MET A 42 7.08 14.90 -10.09
C MET A 42 5.99 14.11 -9.37
N GLY A 43 4.92 14.78 -8.91
CA GLY A 43 3.76 14.11 -8.31
C GLY A 43 3.04 13.17 -9.28
N ALA A 44 2.78 13.61 -10.52
CA ALA A 44 2.11 12.81 -11.55
C ALA A 44 2.92 11.57 -11.97
N VAL A 45 4.25 11.71 -12.11
CA VAL A 45 5.14 10.59 -12.39
C VAL A 45 5.19 9.63 -11.21
N GLY A 46 5.29 10.16 -9.98
CA GLY A 46 5.31 9.35 -8.77
C GLY A 46 4.05 8.50 -8.59
N THR A 47 2.88 9.10 -8.80
CA THR A 47 1.58 8.41 -8.75
C THR A 47 1.43 7.36 -9.86
N THR A 48 1.79 7.72 -11.10
CA THR A 48 1.77 6.76 -12.22
C THR A 48 2.70 5.57 -11.95
N TRP A 49 3.89 5.83 -11.43
CA TRP A 49 4.86 4.79 -11.10
C TRP A 49 4.36 3.89 -9.96
N SER A 50 3.85 4.47 -8.88
CA SER A 50 3.32 3.69 -7.74
C SER A 50 2.13 2.82 -8.14
N ASN A 51 1.29 3.33 -9.04
CA ASN A 51 0.09 2.62 -9.49
C ASN A 51 0.34 1.63 -10.64
N TRP A 52 1.50 1.69 -11.32
CA TRP A 52 1.79 0.90 -12.52
C TRP A 52 1.60 -0.60 -12.30
N GLU A 53 2.16 -1.15 -11.23
CA GLU A 53 2.07 -2.58 -10.94
C GLU A 53 0.64 -3.02 -10.59
N LYS A 54 -0.08 -2.18 -9.82
CA LYS A 54 -1.50 -2.39 -9.51
C LYS A 54 -2.34 -2.49 -10.78
N TRP A 55 -2.18 -1.55 -11.71
CA TRP A 55 -2.93 -1.55 -12.97
C TRP A 55 -2.55 -2.68 -13.90
N LYS A 56 -1.25 -2.97 -14.03
CA LYS A 56 -0.76 -4.11 -14.82
C LYS A 56 -1.38 -5.41 -14.32
N ASN A 57 -1.31 -5.68 -13.01
CA ASN A 57 -1.82 -6.90 -12.43
C ASN A 57 -3.34 -7.01 -12.64
N ALA A 58 -4.09 -5.94 -12.36
CA ALA A 58 -5.53 -5.89 -12.58
C ALA A 58 -5.93 -6.16 -14.05
N LEU A 59 -5.20 -5.61 -15.02
CA LEU A 59 -5.44 -5.83 -16.45
C LEU A 59 -5.18 -7.29 -16.87
N THR A 60 -4.15 -7.92 -16.31
CA THR A 60 -3.77 -9.29 -16.66
C THR A 60 -4.65 -10.34 -15.99
N SER A 61 -4.91 -10.20 -14.69
CA SER A 61 -5.49 -11.26 -13.86
C SER A 61 -6.81 -10.88 -13.21
N GLY A 62 -7.27 -9.64 -13.33
CA GLY A 62 -8.50 -9.17 -12.70
C GLY A 62 -9.77 -9.65 -13.39
N ASN A 63 -10.91 -9.48 -12.73
CA ASN A 63 -12.23 -9.67 -13.33
C ASN A 63 -12.58 -8.53 -14.31
N SER A 64 -13.70 -8.64 -15.03
CA SER A 64 -14.09 -7.65 -16.05
C SER A 64 -14.21 -6.22 -15.51
N GLY A 65 -14.68 -6.06 -14.27
CA GLY A 65 -14.80 -4.76 -13.59
C GLY A 65 -13.45 -4.19 -13.18
N GLU A 66 -12.58 -5.02 -12.59
CA GLU A 66 -11.21 -4.66 -12.23
C GLU A 66 -10.39 -4.25 -13.46
N LYS A 67 -10.51 -4.99 -14.58
CA LYS A 67 -9.85 -4.65 -15.85
C LYS A 67 -10.33 -3.31 -16.42
N SER A 68 -11.64 -3.08 -16.43
CA SER A 68 -12.22 -1.82 -16.91
C SER A 68 -11.80 -0.64 -16.04
N GLY A 69 -11.90 -0.77 -14.72
CA GLY A 69 -11.47 0.24 -13.76
C GLY A 69 -9.99 0.56 -13.89
N ALA A 70 -9.14 -0.47 -13.98
CA ALA A 70 -7.70 -0.31 -14.17
C ALA A 70 -7.35 0.36 -15.50
N ALA A 71 -8.02 0.01 -16.61
CA ALA A 71 -7.77 0.64 -17.91
C ALA A 71 -8.11 2.14 -17.91
N ILE A 72 -9.25 2.49 -17.30
CA ILE A 72 -9.70 3.89 -17.17
C ILE A 72 -8.74 4.67 -16.26
N ALA A 73 -8.39 4.11 -15.09
CA ALA A 73 -7.48 4.75 -14.14
C ALA A 73 -6.08 4.96 -14.74
N MET A 74 -5.53 3.93 -15.40
CA MET A 74 -4.24 3.98 -16.09
C MET A 74 -4.22 5.03 -17.20
N SER A 75 -5.33 5.19 -17.94
CA SER A 75 -5.47 6.27 -18.93
C SER A 75 -5.46 7.66 -18.28
N GLY A 76 -6.07 7.79 -17.09
CA GLY A 76 -6.00 8.99 -16.26
C GLY A 76 -4.57 9.32 -15.80
N ASP A 77 -3.86 8.33 -15.25
CA ASP A 77 -2.48 8.49 -14.76
C ASP A 77 -1.51 8.88 -15.90
N ILE A 78 -1.54 8.15 -17.01
CA ILE A 78 -0.68 8.41 -18.18
C ILE A 78 -1.03 9.75 -18.83
N GLY A 79 -2.31 10.03 -19.04
CA GLY A 79 -2.76 11.27 -19.65
C GLY A 79 -2.46 12.49 -18.78
N GLY A 80 -2.68 12.38 -17.46
CA GLY A 80 -2.33 13.40 -16.47
C GLY A 80 -0.82 13.69 -16.46
N THR A 81 0.01 12.65 -16.51
CA THR A 81 1.47 12.79 -16.64
C THR A 81 1.85 13.47 -17.96
N GLY A 82 1.22 13.10 -19.08
CA GLY A 82 1.44 13.74 -20.37
C GLY A 82 1.13 15.24 -20.34
N VAL A 83 0.01 15.64 -19.76
CA VAL A 83 -0.36 17.06 -19.61
C VAL A 83 0.63 17.81 -18.72
N ASN A 84 1.02 17.25 -17.58
CA ASN A 84 2.00 17.86 -16.68
C ASN A 84 3.39 17.98 -17.33
N THR A 85 3.77 17.01 -18.16
CA THR A 85 5.01 17.04 -18.95
C THR A 85 4.98 18.20 -19.93
N ALA A 86 3.89 18.33 -20.70
CA ALA A 86 3.72 19.41 -21.66
C ALA A 86 3.75 20.80 -20.99
N LEU A 87 3.07 20.95 -19.84
CA LEU A 87 3.11 22.18 -19.04
C LEU A 87 4.53 22.50 -18.54
N THR A 88 5.26 21.51 -18.05
CA THR A 88 6.63 21.68 -17.55
C THR A 88 7.58 22.08 -18.65
N ILE A 89 7.53 21.41 -19.80
CA ILE A 89 8.33 21.76 -20.99
C ILE A 89 8.00 23.19 -21.41
N ARG A 90 6.71 23.56 -21.47
CA ARG A 90 6.31 24.92 -21.85
C ARG A 90 6.80 25.97 -20.84
N ALA A 91 6.67 25.72 -19.54
CA ALA A 91 7.15 26.61 -18.50
C ALA A 91 8.68 26.80 -18.60
N GLY A 92 9.43 25.71 -18.78
CA GLY A 92 10.88 25.75 -18.95
C GLY A 92 11.33 26.53 -20.19
N THR A 93 10.71 26.27 -21.35
CA THR A 93 11.04 26.98 -22.59
C THR A 93 10.75 28.49 -22.50
N GLU A 94 9.62 28.89 -21.90
CA GLU A 94 9.29 30.30 -21.72
C GLU A 94 10.17 30.97 -20.65
N LEU A 95 10.57 30.25 -19.58
CA LEU A 95 11.50 30.76 -18.58
C LEU A 95 12.91 30.98 -19.14
N VAL A 96 13.44 30.01 -19.90
CA VAL A 96 14.75 30.16 -20.57
C VAL A 96 14.72 31.34 -21.53
N GLY A 97 13.62 31.47 -22.30
CA GLY A 97 13.44 32.62 -23.18
C GLY A 97 13.35 33.95 -22.42
N PHE A 98 12.65 33.99 -21.29
CA PHE A 98 12.56 35.17 -20.43
C PHE A 98 13.94 35.59 -19.91
N LEU A 99 14.76 34.64 -19.45
CA LEU A 99 16.12 34.92 -18.98
C LEU A 99 17.00 35.45 -20.12
N ARG A 100 16.87 34.89 -21.34
CA ARG A 100 17.61 35.33 -22.51
C ARG A 100 17.28 36.77 -22.93
N ASP A 101 16.01 37.18 -22.83
CA ASP A 101 15.57 38.53 -23.19
C ASP A 101 16.10 39.60 -22.21
N ILE A 102 16.42 39.20 -20.97
CA ILE A 102 16.85 40.10 -19.88
C ILE A 102 18.37 40.13 -19.71
N TYR A 103 19.05 39.02 -20.00
CA TYR A 103 20.48 38.86 -19.80
C TYR A 103 21.37 39.94 -20.42
N PRO A 104 21.13 40.41 -21.67
CA PRO A 104 22.01 41.42 -22.28
C PRO A 104 21.80 42.85 -21.75
N GLU A 105 20.73 43.09 -21.00
CA GLU A 105 20.30 44.44 -20.61
C GLU A 105 20.76 44.80 -19.18
N THR A 106 21.03 46.09 -18.94
CA THR A 106 21.41 46.60 -17.62
C THR A 106 20.59 47.83 -17.22
N GLY A 107 20.48 48.10 -15.92
CA GLY A 107 19.76 49.28 -15.39
C GLY A 107 18.30 49.35 -15.82
N MET A 108 17.84 50.53 -16.25
CA MET A 108 16.44 50.76 -16.66
C MET A 108 16.02 49.95 -17.89
N ALA A 109 16.95 49.67 -18.82
CA ALA A 109 16.67 48.86 -20.01
C ALA A 109 16.30 47.42 -19.62
N ARG A 110 16.95 46.87 -18.58
CA ARG A 110 16.63 45.56 -18.04
C ARG A 110 15.23 45.49 -17.43
N GLU A 111 14.79 46.54 -16.75
CA GLU A 111 13.45 46.60 -16.17
C GLU A 111 12.36 46.66 -17.25
N MET A 112 12.61 47.45 -18.31
CA MET A 112 11.72 47.50 -19.47
C MET A 112 11.69 46.15 -20.20
N ALA A 113 12.84 45.55 -20.51
CA ALA A 113 12.92 44.24 -21.14
C ALA A 113 12.21 43.16 -20.32
N ALA A 114 12.40 43.15 -19.00
CA ALA A 114 11.72 42.21 -18.11
C ALA A 114 10.20 42.36 -18.13
N SER A 115 9.70 43.60 -18.18
CA SER A 115 8.26 43.84 -18.24
C SER A 115 7.62 43.36 -19.55
N VAL A 116 8.28 43.61 -20.68
CA VAL A 116 7.83 43.13 -21.99
C VAL A 116 7.88 41.61 -22.02
N ALA A 117 8.94 41.00 -21.50
CA ALA A 117 9.08 39.55 -21.39
C ALA A 117 7.99 38.92 -20.51
N TRP A 118 7.66 39.53 -19.37
CA TRP A 118 6.54 39.09 -18.53
C TRP A 118 5.20 39.15 -19.26
N ALA A 119 4.89 40.29 -19.89
CA ALA A 119 3.62 40.50 -20.59
C ALA A 119 3.47 39.61 -21.83
N THR A 120 4.57 39.16 -22.45
CA THR A 120 4.51 38.36 -23.67
C THR A 120 4.64 36.87 -23.39
N ARG A 121 5.75 36.43 -22.76
CA ARG A 121 6.02 35.02 -22.48
C ARG A 121 5.11 34.46 -21.41
N GLY A 122 4.81 35.27 -20.40
CA GLY A 122 3.85 34.92 -19.36
C GLY A 122 2.45 34.65 -19.92
N SER A 123 1.98 35.52 -20.82
CA SER A 123 0.70 35.32 -21.50
C SER A 123 0.69 34.13 -22.46
N ARG A 124 1.81 33.81 -23.12
CA ARG A 124 1.94 32.59 -23.95
C ARG A 124 1.83 31.32 -23.11
N PHE A 125 2.52 31.27 -21.97
CA PHE A 125 2.40 30.17 -21.02
C PHE A 125 0.98 30.04 -20.48
N LEU A 126 0.37 31.14 -19.99
CA LEU A 126 -1.00 31.12 -19.49
C LEU A 126 -2.01 30.62 -20.53
N LYS A 127 -1.92 31.11 -21.76
CA LYS A 127 -2.79 30.66 -22.86
C LYS A 127 -2.63 29.17 -23.14
N PHE A 128 -1.40 28.66 -23.06
CA PHE A 128 -1.13 27.23 -23.21
C PHE A 128 -1.72 26.43 -22.04
N SER A 129 -1.51 26.87 -20.80
CA SER A 129 -2.05 26.23 -19.61
C SER A 129 -3.57 26.17 -19.63
N MET A 130 -4.23 27.28 -19.97
CA MET A 130 -5.70 27.34 -20.11
C MET A 130 -6.24 26.37 -21.17
N ARG A 131 -5.49 26.11 -22.24
CA ARG A 131 -5.87 25.12 -23.27
C ARG A 131 -5.74 23.68 -22.77
N LEU A 132 -4.82 23.43 -21.84
CA LEU A 132 -4.61 22.11 -21.27
C LEU A 132 -5.48 21.83 -20.04
N THR A 133 -6.02 22.86 -19.38
CA THR A 133 -6.89 22.71 -18.19
C THR A 133 -8.05 21.73 -18.41
N PRO A 134 -8.82 21.77 -19.51
CA PRO A 134 -9.89 20.80 -19.73
C PRO A 134 -9.37 19.36 -19.79
N TRP A 135 -8.22 19.13 -20.43
CA TRP A 135 -7.59 17.82 -20.50
C TRP A 135 -7.09 17.34 -19.14
N SER A 136 -6.50 18.24 -18.34
CA SER A 136 -6.16 17.92 -16.95
C SER A 136 -7.39 17.43 -16.17
N LEU A 137 -8.53 18.10 -16.30
CA LEU A 137 -9.77 17.71 -15.62
C LEU A 137 -10.29 16.35 -16.10
N VAL A 138 -10.26 16.10 -17.41
CA VAL A 138 -10.65 14.80 -17.98
C VAL A 138 -9.78 13.68 -17.41
N PHE A 139 -8.46 13.84 -17.38
CA PHE A 139 -7.57 12.81 -16.87
C PHE A 139 -7.69 12.59 -15.36
N ILE A 140 -7.93 13.64 -14.57
CA ILE A 140 -8.27 13.51 -13.15
C ILE A 140 -9.58 12.74 -12.97
N ALA A 141 -10.61 13.03 -13.78
CA ALA A 141 -11.88 12.33 -13.72
C ALA A 141 -11.73 10.85 -14.10
N LEU A 142 -10.90 10.53 -15.11
CA LEU A 142 -10.58 9.15 -15.48
C LEU A 142 -9.80 8.44 -14.37
N GLN A 143 -8.82 9.10 -13.75
CA GLN A 143 -8.06 8.55 -12.64
C GLN A 143 -8.99 8.19 -11.47
N LEU A 144 -9.76 9.17 -10.96
CA LEU A 144 -10.66 8.97 -9.81
C LEU A 144 -11.80 8.00 -10.13
N GLY A 145 -12.41 8.12 -11.31
CA GLY A 145 -13.51 7.26 -11.74
C GLY A 145 -13.05 5.82 -11.96
N GLY A 146 -11.88 5.63 -12.56
CA GLY A 146 -11.27 4.33 -12.76
C GLY A 146 -10.86 3.68 -11.44
N GLU A 147 -10.26 4.44 -10.52
CA GLU A 147 -9.94 3.98 -9.16
C GLU A 147 -11.19 3.56 -8.39
N ALA A 148 -12.27 4.34 -8.48
CA ALA A 148 -13.53 4.01 -7.84
C ALA A 148 -14.15 2.74 -8.43
N LEU A 149 -14.17 2.61 -9.77
CA LEU A 149 -14.69 1.41 -10.44
C LEU A 149 -13.84 0.17 -10.13
N TYR A 150 -12.51 0.34 -10.09
CA TYR A 150 -11.58 -0.70 -9.67
C TYR A 150 -11.85 -1.11 -8.22
N SER A 151 -11.95 -0.15 -7.29
CA SER A 151 -12.18 -0.42 -5.88
C SER A 151 -13.52 -1.09 -5.62
N TYR A 152 -14.56 -0.73 -6.37
CA TYR A 152 -15.86 -1.39 -6.32
C TYR A 152 -15.80 -2.86 -6.76
N SER A 153 -14.94 -3.16 -7.75
CA SER A 153 -14.82 -4.50 -8.33
C SER A 153 -13.76 -5.36 -7.62
N ASN A 154 -12.80 -4.74 -6.96
CA ASN A 154 -11.73 -5.36 -6.19
C ASN A 154 -12.22 -5.65 -4.77
N LEU A 155 -13.14 -6.61 -4.68
CA LEU A 155 -13.74 -7.06 -3.43
C LEU A 155 -12.74 -7.88 -2.61
N ASP A 156 -12.72 -7.64 -1.29
CA ASP A 156 -11.94 -8.45 -0.35
C ASP A 156 -12.44 -9.90 -0.30
N GLU A 157 -11.66 -10.84 0.24
CA GLU A 157 -12.08 -12.25 0.33
C GLU A 157 -13.42 -12.42 1.08
N GLU A 158 -13.65 -11.62 2.12
CA GLU A 158 -14.93 -11.54 2.84
C GLU A 158 -16.09 -11.09 1.97
N GLN A 159 -15.89 -10.01 1.21
CA GLN A 159 -16.91 -9.46 0.33
C GLN A 159 -17.16 -10.38 -0.86
N ARG A 160 -16.11 -11.02 -1.41
CA ARG A 160 -16.23 -12.07 -2.43
C ARG A 160 -16.97 -13.27 -1.88
N TRP A 161 -16.73 -13.67 -0.65
CA TRP A 161 -17.49 -14.74 -0.02
C TRP A 161 -18.96 -14.35 0.10
N LEU A 162 -19.28 -13.18 0.67
CA LEU A 162 -20.66 -12.68 0.81
C LEU A 162 -21.38 -12.55 -0.53
N LEU A 163 -20.69 -12.11 -1.59
CA LEU A 163 -21.27 -11.96 -2.93
C LEU A 163 -21.61 -13.31 -3.58
N ASN A 164 -20.74 -14.32 -3.39
CA ASN A 164 -20.82 -15.60 -4.08
C ASN A 164 -21.46 -16.72 -3.24
N CYS A 165 -21.76 -16.47 -1.96
CA CYS A 165 -22.37 -17.45 -1.07
C CYS A 165 -23.83 -17.73 -1.47
N LEU A 166 -24.46 -18.71 -0.82
CA LEU A 166 -25.83 -19.16 -1.17
C LEU A 166 -26.89 -18.04 -1.01
N TRP A 167 -26.60 -17.03 -0.20
CA TRP A 167 -27.45 -15.85 0.03
C TRP A 167 -26.92 -14.60 -0.68
N GLY A 168 -25.86 -14.74 -1.45
CA GLY A 168 -25.21 -13.66 -2.18
C GLY A 168 -25.98 -13.28 -3.45
N ASN A 169 -25.62 -12.14 -4.03
CA ASN A 169 -26.24 -11.65 -5.25
C ASN A 169 -25.80 -12.43 -6.51
N GLU A 170 -24.63 -13.07 -6.45
CA GLU A 170 -24.07 -13.87 -7.54
C GLU A 170 -23.71 -15.28 -7.04
N PRO A 171 -24.69 -16.09 -6.62
CA PRO A 171 -24.43 -17.38 -6.00
C PRO A 171 -23.76 -18.32 -7.01
N GLN A 172 -22.58 -18.84 -6.66
CA GLN A 172 -21.83 -19.74 -7.55
C GLN A 172 -22.26 -21.21 -7.46
N GLY A 173 -23.33 -21.51 -6.73
CA GLY A 173 -23.82 -22.89 -6.57
C GLY A 173 -22.87 -23.81 -5.82
N TRP A 174 -22.05 -23.28 -4.90
CA TRP A 174 -21.16 -24.08 -4.07
C TRP A 174 -21.94 -25.12 -3.26
N ASP A 175 -21.41 -26.33 -3.16
CA ASP A 175 -21.88 -27.31 -2.19
C ASP A 175 -21.53 -26.84 -0.77
N TRP A 176 -22.15 -27.46 0.24
CA TRP A 176 -21.95 -27.07 1.64
C TRP A 176 -20.48 -27.17 2.07
N SER A 177 -19.77 -28.20 1.57
CA SER A 177 -18.37 -28.43 1.88
C SER A 177 -17.47 -27.29 1.40
N THR A 178 -17.64 -26.87 0.14
CA THR A 178 -16.88 -25.74 -0.44
C THR A 178 -17.26 -24.42 0.23
N HIS A 179 -18.54 -24.24 0.52
CA HIS A 179 -19.04 -23.04 1.18
C HIS A 179 -18.45 -22.87 2.60
N SER A 180 -18.46 -23.93 3.40
CA SER A 180 -17.93 -23.90 4.77
C SER A 180 -16.40 -23.72 4.79
N GLN A 181 -15.68 -24.35 3.85
CA GLN A 181 -14.24 -24.15 3.67
C GLN A 181 -13.91 -22.69 3.37
N LYS A 182 -14.56 -22.10 2.36
CA LYS A 182 -14.31 -20.70 1.99
C LYS A 182 -14.66 -19.73 3.12
N LEU A 183 -15.73 -20.00 3.88
CA LEU A 183 -16.11 -19.20 5.04
C LEU A 183 -15.02 -19.26 6.13
N ALA A 184 -14.49 -20.46 6.40
CA ALA A 184 -13.42 -20.66 7.37
C ALA A 184 -12.11 -19.97 6.94
N GLU A 185 -11.74 -20.06 5.67
CA GLU A 185 -10.54 -19.38 5.13
C GLU A 185 -10.63 -17.86 5.13
N THR A 186 -11.86 -17.35 5.18
CA THR A 186 -12.14 -15.92 5.18
C THR A 186 -12.15 -15.36 6.62
N ASN A 187 -12.81 -16.04 7.57
CA ASN A 187 -13.06 -15.49 8.90
C ASN A 187 -12.29 -16.16 10.04
N LEU A 188 -11.72 -17.35 9.82
CA LEU A 188 -11.12 -18.17 10.88
C LEU A 188 -9.61 -18.28 10.76
N LEU A 189 -8.96 -17.28 10.15
CA LEU A 189 -7.51 -17.24 10.04
C LEU A 189 -6.86 -16.99 11.41
N PRO A 190 -5.88 -17.83 11.82
CA PRO A 190 -5.10 -17.61 13.02
C PRO A 190 -4.37 -16.27 13.01
N THR A 191 -4.26 -15.66 14.19
CA THR A 191 -3.54 -14.40 14.39
C THR A 191 -2.56 -14.54 15.54
N ILE A 192 -1.38 -13.95 15.42
CA ILE A 192 -0.38 -13.97 16.48
C ILE A 192 -0.31 -12.60 17.15
N PHE A 193 -0.41 -12.60 18.48
CA PHE A 193 -0.22 -11.42 19.32
C PHE A 193 1.03 -11.59 20.16
N ASP A 194 1.97 -10.67 20.01
CA ASP A 194 3.13 -10.60 20.86
C ASP A 194 2.77 -9.90 22.18
N LYS A 195 2.87 -10.63 23.29
CA LYS A 195 2.59 -10.09 24.63
C LYS A 195 3.83 -9.53 25.32
N GLY A 196 4.97 -9.51 24.65
CA GLY A 196 6.23 -9.07 25.23
C GLY A 196 6.75 -10.05 26.28
N ILE A 197 7.62 -9.56 27.15
CA ILE A 197 8.29 -10.35 28.19
C ILE A 197 7.38 -10.41 29.43
N SER A 198 7.08 -11.63 29.86
CA SER A 198 6.33 -11.93 31.09
C SER A 198 7.06 -13.01 31.88
N ASN A 199 6.89 -13.01 33.21
CA ASN A 199 7.48 -14.06 34.04
C ASN A 199 6.68 -15.35 33.88
N ARG A 200 7.36 -16.45 33.52
CA ARG A 200 6.74 -17.78 33.41
C ARG A 200 6.17 -18.17 34.78
N ARG A 201 4.95 -18.73 34.78
CA ARG A 201 4.24 -19.06 36.03
C ARG A 201 4.90 -20.16 36.87
N ILE A 202 5.70 -21.01 36.23
CA ILE A 202 6.28 -22.22 36.86
C ILE A 202 7.54 -21.89 37.66
N ASP A 203 8.48 -21.13 37.07
CA ASP A 203 9.80 -20.85 37.63
C ASP A 203 10.08 -19.35 37.88
N GLY A 204 9.24 -18.46 37.33
CA GLY A 204 9.40 -17.01 37.44
C GLY A 204 10.38 -16.41 36.42
N GLU A 205 10.94 -17.19 35.51
CA GLU A 205 11.91 -16.73 34.52
C GLU A 205 11.26 -15.78 33.49
N PRO A 206 11.93 -14.69 33.08
CA PRO A 206 11.41 -13.77 32.09
C PRO A 206 11.41 -14.42 30.70
N VAL A 207 10.23 -14.71 30.16
CA VAL A 207 10.05 -15.29 28.82
C VAL A 207 9.18 -14.40 27.96
N ARG A 208 9.52 -14.29 26.66
CA ARG A 208 8.65 -13.59 25.71
C ARG A 208 7.55 -14.55 25.26
N SER A 209 6.29 -14.13 25.35
CA SER A 209 5.15 -14.98 25.00
C SER A 209 4.45 -14.48 23.73
N LEU A 210 4.36 -15.34 22.73
CA LEU A 210 3.56 -15.11 21.53
C LEU A 210 2.24 -15.88 21.64
N HIS A 211 1.12 -15.17 21.60
CA HIS A 211 -0.21 -15.78 21.67
C HIS A 211 -0.72 -16.07 20.26
N LEU A 212 -0.75 -17.33 19.89
CA LEU A 212 -1.41 -17.82 18.69
C LEU A 212 -2.89 -18.04 18.99
N VAL A 213 -3.74 -17.16 18.45
CA VAL A 213 -5.20 -17.29 18.53
C VAL A 213 -5.67 -18.15 17.35
N LEU A 214 -6.46 -19.19 17.64
CA LEU A 214 -7.01 -20.13 16.67
C LEU A 214 -8.55 -19.99 16.63
N PRO A 215 -9.10 -19.09 15.80
CA PRO A 215 -10.55 -18.93 15.69
C PRO A 215 -11.22 -20.20 15.16
N GLY A 216 -12.41 -20.53 15.68
CA GLY A 216 -13.16 -21.71 15.27
C GLY A 216 -12.60 -23.05 15.76
N ILE A 217 -11.58 -23.00 16.63
CA ILE A 217 -11.08 -24.15 17.38
C ILE A 217 -11.25 -23.82 18.87
N THR A 218 -11.73 -24.80 19.63
CA THR A 218 -11.79 -24.75 21.10
C THR A 218 -10.93 -25.86 21.67
N LYS A 219 -10.58 -25.80 22.96
CA LYS A 219 -9.83 -26.90 23.61
C LYS A 219 -10.57 -28.24 23.46
N ALA A 220 -11.90 -28.24 23.58
CA ALA A 220 -12.71 -29.45 23.49
C ALA A 220 -12.84 -30.00 22.04
N SER A 221 -12.70 -29.16 21.03
CA SER A 221 -12.77 -29.54 19.62
C SER A 221 -11.40 -29.77 19.00
N PHE A 222 -10.33 -29.64 19.78
CA PHE A 222 -8.97 -29.81 19.29
C PHE A 222 -8.65 -31.30 19.14
N ASP A 223 -8.26 -31.70 17.94
CA ASP A 223 -7.81 -33.05 17.61
C ASP A 223 -6.41 -33.02 17.01
N ASP A 224 -5.83 -34.20 16.81
CA ASP A 224 -4.47 -34.30 16.26
C ASP A 224 -4.37 -33.75 14.83
N THR A 225 -5.48 -33.56 14.12
CA THR A 225 -5.49 -32.99 12.77
C THR A 225 -5.68 -31.47 12.76
N SER A 226 -6.00 -30.87 13.90
CA SER A 226 -6.42 -29.48 14.02
C SER A 226 -5.29 -28.48 13.76
N LEU A 227 -4.06 -28.83 14.15
CA LEU A 227 -2.90 -27.92 14.07
C LEU A 227 -1.62 -28.68 13.69
N ARG A 228 -0.94 -28.18 12.68
CA ARG A 228 0.45 -28.53 12.36
C ARG A 228 1.26 -27.28 12.13
N TRP A 229 2.55 -27.34 12.45
CA TRP A 229 3.44 -26.22 12.16
C TRP A 229 4.84 -26.66 11.72
N PHE A 230 5.58 -25.68 11.23
CA PHE A 230 7.01 -25.73 11.03
C PHE A 230 7.56 -24.36 11.41
N ALA A 231 8.61 -24.35 12.21
CA ALA A 231 9.20 -23.13 12.72
C ALA A 231 10.71 -23.09 12.44
N GLU A 232 11.15 -22.05 11.76
CA GLU A 232 12.55 -21.81 11.47
C GLU A 232 13.00 -20.50 12.12
N LEU A 233 14.03 -20.58 12.97
CA LEU A 233 14.72 -19.42 13.51
C LEU A 233 15.82 -19.01 12.52
N VAL A 234 15.78 -17.77 12.07
CA VAL A 234 16.76 -17.20 11.15
C VAL A 234 17.49 -16.06 11.83
N ASP A 235 18.79 -16.25 12.02
CA ASP A 235 19.74 -15.24 12.47
C ASP A 235 20.95 -15.29 11.53
N ALA A 236 20.88 -14.49 10.46
CA ALA A 236 21.72 -14.68 9.28
C ALA A 236 23.23 -14.74 9.63
N PRO A 237 23.98 -15.73 9.10
CA PRO A 237 23.60 -16.70 8.07
C PRO A 237 22.95 -18.00 8.60
N HIS A 238 22.74 -18.13 9.91
CA HIS A 238 22.29 -19.38 10.53
C HIS A 238 20.77 -19.53 10.43
N ARG A 239 20.33 -20.72 10.03
CA ARG A 239 18.93 -21.16 10.07
C ARG A 239 18.83 -22.42 10.89
N GLN A 240 17.86 -22.47 11.78
CA GLN A 240 17.66 -23.60 12.68
C GLN A 240 16.18 -23.97 12.74
N ASP A 241 15.86 -25.24 12.57
CA ASP A 241 14.53 -25.76 12.87
C ASP A 241 14.32 -25.77 14.38
N VAL A 242 13.32 -25.02 14.83
CA VAL A 242 12.95 -24.85 16.24
C VAL A 242 11.54 -25.37 16.54
N SER A 243 10.95 -26.14 15.63
CA SER A 243 9.58 -26.65 15.72
C SER A 243 9.33 -27.46 17.00
N THR A 244 10.30 -28.31 17.38
CA THR A 244 10.21 -29.16 18.57
C THR A 244 10.34 -28.36 19.86
N LEU A 245 11.23 -27.36 19.89
CA LEU A 245 11.45 -26.49 21.05
C LEU A 245 10.21 -25.63 21.32
N LEU A 246 9.58 -25.07 20.29
CA LEU A 246 8.33 -24.33 20.43
C LEU A 246 7.18 -25.21 20.93
N ARG A 247 7.14 -26.49 20.55
CA ARG A 247 6.13 -27.44 21.04
C ARG A 247 6.29 -27.73 22.53
N GLN A 248 7.53 -27.81 23.03
CA GLN A 248 7.79 -28.04 24.45
C GLN A 248 7.42 -26.84 25.33
N GLY A 249 7.54 -25.62 24.80
CA GLY A 249 7.14 -24.39 25.50
C GLY A 249 5.67 -23.98 25.27
N LEU A 250 4.82 -24.91 24.83
CA LEU A 250 3.42 -24.65 24.52
C LEU A 250 2.58 -24.63 25.79
N SER A 251 1.70 -23.64 25.93
CA SER A 251 0.69 -23.64 27.00
C SER A 251 -0.65 -23.06 26.55
N VAL A 252 -1.74 -23.47 27.18
CA VAL A 252 -3.08 -22.97 26.87
C VAL A 252 -3.39 -21.72 27.70
N VAL A 253 -3.66 -20.61 27.01
CA VAL A 253 -4.06 -19.33 27.64
C VAL A 253 -5.58 -19.18 27.72
N SER A 254 -6.29 -19.61 26.67
CA SER A 254 -7.75 -19.56 26.58
C SER A 254 -8.28 -20.79 25.86
N ALA A 255 -9.41 -21.32 26.32
CA ALA A 255 -10.04 -22.51 25.74
C ALA A 255 -11.02 -22.20 24.60
N SER A 256 -11.48 -20.95 24.44
CA SER A 256 -12.46 -20.54 23.42
C SER A 256 -12.40 -19.04 23.10
N PRO A 257 -11.96 -18.63 21.89
CA PRO A 257 -11.23 -19.47 20.93
C PRO A 257 -9.93 -19.99 21.56
N LEU A 258 -9.47 -21.16 21.12
CA LEU A 258 -8.24 -21.76 21.61
C LEU A 258 -7.08 -20.78 21.36
N THR A 259 -6.43 -20.36 22.44
CA THR A 259 -5.28 -19.47 22.38
C THR A 259 -4.10 -20.16 23.03
N LEU A 260 -3.04 -20.34 22.24
CA LEU A 260 -1.81 -21.01 22.64
C LEU A 260 -0.75 -19.95 22.89
N ALA A 261 -0.09 -20.00 24.06
CA ALA A 261 1.13 -19.26 24.31
C ALA A 261 2.32 -20.08 23.82
N LEU A 262 3.12 -19.46 22.95
CA LEU A 262 4.39 -19.95 22.46
C LEU A 262 5.47 -19.19 23.20
N GLU A 263 6.18 -19.86 24.09
CA GLU A 263 7.30 -19.26 24.81
C GLU A 263 8.53 -19.17 23.93
N ILE A 264 9.11 -17.98 23.85
CA ILE A 264 10.32 -17.69 23.09
C ILE A 264 11.50 -17.57 24.05
N PRO A 265 12.49 -18.48 24.00
CA PRO A 265 13.70 -18.42 24.80
C PRO A 265 14.46 -17.09 24.62
N GLU A 266 15.12 -16.62 25.67
CA GLU A 266 15.90 -15.37 25.63
C GLU A 266 17.01 -15.43 24.58
N GLU A 267 17.62 -16.60 24.38
CA GLU A 267 18.69 -16.84 23.41
C GLU A 267 18.30 -16.56 21.95
N TRP A 268 17.00 -16.61 21.62
CA TRP A 268 16.49 -16.32 20.27
C TRP A 268 16.24 -14.83 20.05
N GLN A 269 16.20 -14.02 21.12
CA GLN A 269 15.83 -12.61 21.07
C GLN A 269 17.02 -11.71 20.72
N ARG A 270 17.61 -11.93 19.54
CA ARG A 270 18.74 -11.15 19.01
C ARG A 270 18.24 -10.00 18.13
N HIS A 271 19.14 -9.05 17.83
CA HIS A 271 18.79 -7.80 17.14
C HIS A 271 18.18 -8.04 15.74
N ASN A 272 18.63 -9.06 15.02
CA ASN A 272 18.19 -9.40 13.66
C ASN A 272 17.52 -10.79 13.56
N ALA A 273 17.11 -11.37 14.70
CA ALA A 273 16.48 -12.68 14.70
C ALA A 273 15.04 -12.60 14.20
N MET A 274 14.70 -13.49 13.28
CA MET A 274 13.36 -13.66 12.73
C MET A 274 12.89 -15.09 12.97
N LEU A 275 11.66 -15.22 13.47
CA LEU A 275 10.97 -16.50 13.52
C LEU A 275 10.03 -16.60 12.33
N PHE A 276 10.29 -17.58 11.47
CA PHE A 276 9.39 -17.97 10.38
C PHE A 276 8.54 -19.13 10.86
N LEU A 277 7.23 -18.89 10.97
CA LEU A 277 6.29 -19.90 11.44
C LEU A 277 5.29 -20.20 10.32
N ARG A 278 5.31 -21.43 9.83
CA ARG A 278 4.34 -21.94 8.88
C ARG A 278 3.32 -22.79 9.62
N ILE A 279 2.04 -22.51 9.44
CA ILE A 279 0.96 -23.15 10.18
C ILE A 279 -0.07 -23.72 9.21
N ALA A 280 -0.45 -24.98 9.41
CA ALA A 280 -1.62 -25.59 8.81
C ALA A 280 -2.67 -25.79 9.91
N VAL A 281 -3.79 -25.09 9.80
CA VAL A 281 -4.89 -25.12 10.77
C VAL A 281 -6.14 -25.66 10.09
N LYS A 282 -6.88 -26.51 10.79
CA LYS A 282 -8.17 -27.03 10.35
C LYS A 282 -9.23 -26.74 11.43
N PRO A 283 -9.94 -25.61 11.35
CA PRO A 283 -11.08 -25.33 12.21
C PRO A 283 -12.22 -26.33 12.00
N ALA A 284 -13.12 -26.46 12.98
CA ALA A 284 -14.24 -27.41 12.90
C ALA A 284 -15.17 -27.17 11.68
N LEU A 285 -15.24 -25.93 11.20
CA LEU A 285 -16.03 -25.54 10.02
C LEU A 285 -15.36 -25.93 8.68
N ALA A 286 -14.04 -26.16 8.71
CA ALA A 286 -13.22 -26.41 7.53
C ALA A 286 -13.08 -27.91 7.25
N ASN A 287 -13.22 -28.29 5.99
CA ASN A 287 -13.05 -29.68 5.56
C ASN A 287 -11.56 -30.02 5.31
N ALA A 288 -10.77 -29.01 4.95
CA ALA A 288 -9.33 -29.11 4.72
C ALA A 288 -8.57 -28.03 5.52
N TYR A 289 -7.24 -28.15 5.56
CA TYR A 289 -6.39 -27.10 6.11
C TYR A 289 -6.61 -25.78 5.37
N LEU A 290 -6.72 -24.68 6.12
CA LEU A 290 -6.92 -23.35 5.56
C LEU A 290 -5.79 -23.00 4.59
N LYS A 291 -6.14 -22.48 3.41
CA LYS A 291 -5.20 -22.01 2.37
C LYS A 291 -4.18 -23.08 1.94
N SER A 292 -4.59 -24.36 1.96
CA SER A 292 -3.73 -25.49 1.60
C SER A 292 -3.25 -25.44 0.15
N ASP A 293 -4.07 -24.90 -0.76
CA ASP A 293 -3.75 -24.61 -2.15
C ASP A 293 -2.68 -23.51 -2.33
N GLN A 294 -2.56 -22.61 -1.35
CA GLN A 294 -1.62 -21.48 -1.35
C GLN A 294 -0.34 -21.77 -0.55
N GLY A 295 -0.14 -23.01 -0.09
CA GLY A 295 1.04 -23.40 0.69
C GLY A 295 0.94 -23.12 2.19
N TYR A 296 -0.29 -23.03 2.73
CA TYR A 296 -0.62 -22.79 4.13
C TYR A 296 -0.20 -21.40 4.64
N LEU A 297 -0.42 -21.15 5.92
CA LEU A 297 -0.30 -19.82 6.53
C LEU A 297 1.15 -19.56 6.95
N ASN A 298 1.75 -18.49 6.45
CA ASN A 298 3.15 -18.14 6.74
C ASN A 298 3.26 -16.86 7.55
N TYR A 299 3.86 -16.91 8.73
CA TYR A 299 4.04 -15.78 9.65
C TYR A 299 5.52 -15.43 9.75
N ARG A 300 5.82 -14.13 9.74
CA ARG A 300 7.16 -13.59 9.92
C ARG A 300 7.16 -12.75 11.18
N ILE A 301 7.89 -13.20 12.19
CA ILE A 301 7.83 -12.61 13.52
C ILE A 301 9.21 -12.08 13.88
N PRO A 302 9.39 -10.75 13.97
CA PRO A 302 10.64 -10.18 14.45
C PRO A 302 10.80 -10.45 15.94
N LEU A 303 11.94 -11.01 16.34
CA LEU A 303 12.24 -11.34 17.73
C LEU A 303 13.10 -10.29 18.45
N ASN A 304 13.25 -9.09 17.88
CA ASN A 304 13.99 -8.01 18.52
C ASN A 304 13.30 -7.56 19.84
N ARG A 305 14.10 -7.12 20.82
CA ARG A 305 13.60 -6.74 22.16
C ARG A 305 12.80 -5.44 22.19
N GLU A 306 12.88 -4.63 21.13
CA GLU A 306 12.32 -3.28 21.08
C GLU A 306 10.93 -3.20 20.44
N SER A 307 10.44 -4.28 19.82
CA SER A 307 9.10 -4.28 19.22
C SER A 307 8.09 -5.02 20.10
N VAL A 308 7.05 -4.30 20.55
CA VAL A 308 5.76 -4.90 20.89
C VAL A 308 4.91 -4.78 19.62
N SER A 309 4.74 -5.89 18.92
CA SER A 309 4.19 -5.87 17.57
C SER A 309 2.65 -5.75 17.56
N LYS A 310 2.13 -5.03 16.54
CA LYS A 310 0.73 -5.11 16.12
C LYS A 310 0.35 -6.57 15.82
N PRO A 311 -0.94 -6.96 15.80
CA PRO A 311 -1.34 -8.32 15.40
C PRO A 311 -0.63 -8.75 14.12
N ILE A 312 0.07 -9.89 14.19
CA ILE A 312 0.83 -10.45 13.08
C ILE A 312 -0.10 -11.42 12.35
N ASN A 313 -0.50 -11.01 11.14
CA ASN A 313 -1.33 -11.81 10.25
C ASN A 313 -0.45 -12.67 9.33
N ALA A 314 -1.05 -13.69 8.72
CA ALA A 314 -0.36 -14.50 7.71
C ALA A 314 0.07 -13.61 6.53
N SER A 315 1.34 -13.70 6.14
CA SER A 315 1.89 -13.02 4.97
C SER A 315 1.38 -13.66 3.68
N SER A 316 0.94 -12.83 2.73
CA SER A 316 0.55 -13.24 1.37
C SER A 316 1.75 -13.54 0.46
N ASN A 317 2.95 -13.11 0.84
CA ASN A 317 4.16 -13.30 0.05
C ASN A 317 4.80 -14.66 0.36
N SER A 318 4.46 -15.64 -0.46
CA SER A 318 5.12 -16.95 -0.54
C SER A 318 6.63 -16.75 -0.76
N VAL A 319 7.43 -17.03 0.25
CA VAL A 319 8.85 -17.30 0.07
C VAL A 319 9.00 -18.80 0.19
N GLU A 320 9.35 -19.43 -0.94
CA GLU A 320 10.10 -20.69 -1.08
C GLU A 320 9.95 -21.65 0.13
N THR A 321 9.24 -22.79 0.09
CA THR A 321 9.49 -23.94 -0.79
C THR A 321 8.37 -24.97 -0.54
N GLY A 322 7.57 -25.30 -1.56
CA GLY A 322 6.67 -26.46 -1.61
C GLY A 322 5.31 -26.36 -0.89
N VAL A 323 4.26 -26.94 -1.49
CA VAL A 323 2.91 -27.19 -0.91
C VAL A 323 2.95 -28.29 0.19
N THR A 324 4.13 -28.54 0.75
CA THR A 324 4.35 -29.60 1.72
C THR A 324 3.66 -29.25 3.03
N LEU A 325 2.81 -30.15 3.50
CA LEU A 325 2.16 -30.01 4.79
C LEU A 325 3.23 -29.86 5.89
N PRO A 326 3.09 -28.89 6.82
CA PRO A 326 4.04 -28.76 7.92
C PRO A 326 4.18 -30.06 8.70
N ALA A 327 5.43 -30.43 9.00
CA ALA A 327 5.76 -31.77 9.48
C ALA A 327 5.37 -31.98 10.95
N MET A 328 5.46 -30.95 11.81
CA MET A 328 5.20 -31.09 13.23
C MET A 328 3.70 -31.04 13.51
N GLN A 329 3.17 -32.14 14.02
CA GLN A 329 1.77 -32.27 14.44
C GLN A 329 1.63 -31.91 15.91
N ILE A 330 0.61 -31.11 16.24
CA ILE A 330 0.29 -30.75 17.62
C ILE A 330 -0.92 -31.59 18.05
N MET A 331 -0.67 -32.54 18.93
CA MET A 331 -1.68 -33.45 19.48
C MET A 331 -2.30 -32.86 20.74
N GLY A 332 -3.52 -33.30 21.08
CA GLY A 332 -4.27 -32.80 22.24
C GLY A 332 -3.52 -32.96 23.57
N GLU A 333 -2.73 -34.02 23.72
CA GLU A 333 -1.89 -34.26 24.91
C GLU A 333 -0.91 -33.11 25.20
N HIS A 334 -0.38 -32.44 24.17
CA HIS A 334 0.51 -31.29 24.34
C HIS A 334 -0.20 -30.04 24.86
N LEU A 335 -1.54 -30.04 24.95
CA LEU A 335 -2.35 -28.96 25.51
C LEU A 335 -2.72 -29.18 26.99
N ASP A 336 -2.45 -30.38 27.51
CA ASP A 336 -2.76 -30.80 28.87
C ASP A 336 -1.52 -30.89 29.77
N GLU A 337 -0.33 -30.89 29.19
CA GLU A 337 0.93 -30.71 29.90
C GLU A 337 1.07 -29.23 30.30
N HIS A 338 0.59 -28.87 31.51
CA HIS A 338 1.16 -27.92 32.48
C HIS A 338 0.14 -27.45 33.53
#